data_AF-A0AAU8RSP1-F1
#
_entry.id   AF-A0AAU8RSP1-F1
#
_cell.length_a   1.000
_cell.length_b   1.000
_cell.length_c   1.000
_cell.angle_alpha   90.00
_cell.angle_beta   90.00
_cell.angle_gamma   90.00
#
_symmetry.space_group_name_H-M   'P 1'
#
loop_
_entity.id
_entity.type
_entity.pdbx_description
1 polymer ?
#
loop_
_entity_poly.entity_id
_entity_poly.type
_entity_poly.pdbx_seq_one_letter_code
_entity_poly.pdbx_strand_id
1 'polypeptide(L)'
;MLTVTLGPLTMALNHLLMLTALVIASVVGWWVARRGGESPESALFNLFLIGLLCARAGFVLAYWPMYRDEPLQIIDIRDGGFLLWSGLAGIVLGAVWQGWRQPGLRRPLGWALFSGALFWGLASFGGHLYSKGTELPELSLRNAGGQSVALHSYRGKPLVINIWATWCPPCRREMPVLQQAQSDYPHVTFLFVNQGETPENVSTFLATTGLSLTHVLFDGTGLLAQRVGSMALPTTLFYDASGRLVGSHLGELSRASLRHALEPFDRAIAPAPAAQGN
;
A
#
# COMPACT_ATOMS: atom_id res chain seq x y z
N MET A 1 9.83 10.01 -2.86
CA MET A 1 10.45 8.67 -2.99
C MET A 1 9.56 7.67 -2.26
N LEU A 2 9.12 6.62 -2.95
CA LEU A 2 8.20 5.62 -2.38
C LEU A 2 8.92 4.54 -1.56
N THR A 3 10.19 4.29 -1.90
CA THR A 3 11.06 3.32 -1.21
C THR A 3 12.35 3.95 -0.74
N VAL A 4 12.92 3.41 0.35
CA VAL A 4 14.24 3.74 0.87
C VAL A 4 15.10 2.48 0.83
N THR A 5 16.31 2.60 0.29
CA THR A 5 17.33 1.53 0.25
C THR A 5 18.31 1.69 1.40
N LEU A 6 18.40 0.68 2.26
CA LEU A 6 19.40 0.56 3.32
C LEU A 6 20.28 -0.65 2.99
N GLY A 7 21.36 -0.42 2.24
CA GLY A 7 22.21 -1.49 1.73
C GLY A 7 21.43 -2.43 0.79
N PRO A 8 21.44 -3.77 1.00
CA PRO A 8 20.71 -4.71 0.14
C PRO A 8 19.19 -4.72 0.38
N LEU A 9 18.69 -4.04 1.43
CA LEU A 9 17.28 -4.06 1.79
C LEU A 9 16.57 -2.81 1.24
N THR A 10 15.50 -3.04 0.47
CA THR A 10 14.59 -1.98 0.00
C THR A 10 13.30 -2.07 0.81
N MET A 11 12.91 -0.97 1.45
CA MET A 11 11.68 -0.91 2.26
C MET A 11 10.81 0.26 1.82
N ALA A 12 9.49 0.08 1.89
CA ALA A 12 8.56 1.19 1.67
C ALA A 12 8.73 2.23 2.78
N LEU A 13 8.67 3.53 2.44
CA LEU A 13 8.87 4.62 3.39
C LEU A 13 7.94 4.51 4.61
N ASN A 14 6.69 4.06 4.41
CA ASN A 14 5.71 3.88 5.48
C ASN A 14 6.15 2.85 6.53
N HIS A 15 6.84 1.78 6.13
CA HIS A 15 7.37 0.79 7.07
C HIS A 15 8.48 1.40 7.94
N LEU A 16 9.37 2.20 7.35
CA LEU A 16 10.42 2.89 8.09
C LEU A 16 9.85 3.90 9.10
N LEU A 17 8.83 4.66 8.71
CA LEU A 17 8.12 5.57 9.61
C LEU A 17 7.46 4.81 10.76
N MET A 18 6.85 3.65 10.49
CA MET A 18 6.21 2.83 11.52
C MET A 18 7.24 2.29 12.53
N LEU A 19 8.38 1.78 12.04
CA LEU A 19 9.47 1.30 12.90
C LEU A 19 10.05 2.44 13.74
N THR A 20 10.20 3.62 13.16
CA THR A 20 10.70 4.81 13.88
C THR A 20 9.71 5.26 14.96
N ALA A 21 8.41 5.25 14.66
CA ALA A 21 7.35 5.54 15.64
C ALA A 21 7.41 4.56 16.82
N LEU A 22 7.61 3.27 16.55
CA LEU A 22 7.75 2.24 17.59
C LEU A 22 8.99 2.45 18.45
N VAL A 23 10.13 2.79 17.85
CA VAL A 23 11.37 3.09 18.59
C VAL A 23 11.17 4.31 19.49
N ILE A 24 10.57 5.39 18.99
CA ILE A 24 10.25 6.60 19.77
C ILE A 24 9.30 6.25 20.93
N ALA A 25 8.25 5.47 20.68
CA ALA A 25 7.32 5.02 21.71
C ALA A 25 8.04 4.24 22.81
N SER A 26 8.90 3.29 22.45
CA SER A 26 9.68 2.49 23.39
C SER A 26 10.66 3.33 24.22
N VAL A 27 11.40 4.26 23.59
CA VAL A 27 12.37 5.13 24.28
C VAL A 27 11.65 6.07 25.27
N VAL A 28 10.56 6.71 24.85
CA VAL A 28 9.79 7.60 25.72
C VAL A 28 9.14 6.83 26.86
N GLY A 29 8.53 5.67 26.57
CA GLY A 29 7.93 4.81 27.57
C GLY A 29 8.94 4.36 28.63
N TRP A 30 10.11 3.90 28.18
CA TRP A 30 11.21 3.51 29.07
C TRP A 30 11.72 4.69 29.92
N TRP A 31 11.85 5.89 29.33
CA TRP A 31 12.29 7.08 30.06
C TRP A 31 11.31 7.48 31.16
N VAL A 32 10.01 7.34 30.93
CA VAL A 32 8.97 7.56 31.94
C VAL A 32 8.98 6.46 33.00
N ALA A 33 9.17 5.19 32.61
CA ALA A 33 9.25 4.06 33.54
C ALA A 33 10.41 4.22 34.55
N ARG A 34 11.54 4.81 34.14
CA ARG A 34 12.67 5.12 35.03
C ARG A 34 12.30 6.03 36.22
N ARG A 35 11.21 6.78 36.15
CA ARG A 35 10.74 7.68 37.23
C ARG A 35 9.75 7.01 38.19
N GLY A 36 9.60 5.68 38.13
CA GLY A 36 8.79 4.90 39.08
C GLY A 36 7.63 4.14 38.43
N GLY A 37 7.91 3.28 37.47
CA GLY A 37 6.91 2.42 36.82
C GLY A 37 7.52 1.16 36.21
N GLU A 38 6.65 0.33 35.63
CA GLU A 38 7.05 -0.88 34.91
C GLU A 38 7.47 -0.55 33.47
N SER A 39 8.38 -1.34 32.90
CA SER A 39 8.83 -1.15 31.52
C SER A 39 7.69 -1.45 30.54
N PRO A 40 7.36 -0.53 29.61
CA PRO A 40 6.26 -0.73 28.67
C PRO A 40 6.63 -1.59 27.47
N GLU A 41 7.83 -2.15 27.40
CA GLU A 41 8.33 -2.85 26.21
C GLU A 41 7.49 -4.08 25.86
N SER A 42 7.29 -4.99 26.81
CA SER A 42 6.44 -6.18 26.61
C SER A 42 4.99 -5.80 26.30
N ALA A 43 4.51 -4.71 26.91
CA ALA A 43 3.18 -4.18 26.66
C ALA A 43 3.03 -3.64 25.23
N LEU A 44 3.97 -2.83 24.78
CA LEU A 44 4.01 -2.27 23.43
C LEU A 44 4.13 -3.39 22.38
N PHE A 45 4.96 -4.40 22.62
CA PHE A 45 5.07 -5.55 21.74
C PHE A 45 3.75 -6.34 21.64
N ASN A 46 3.09 -6.58 22.78
CA ASN A 46 1.77 -7.23 22.79
C ASN A 46 0.71 -6.40 22.07
N LEU A 47 0.71 -5.07 22.24
CA LEU A 47 -0.20 -4.17 21.52
C LEU A 47 0.07 -4.16 20.02
N PHE A 48 1.33 -4.20 19.61
CA PHE A 48 1.72 -4.34 18.21
C PHE A 48 1.16 -5.64 17.61
N LEU A 49 1.31 -6.77 18.29
CA LEU A 49 0.76 -8.06 17.84
C LEU A 49 -0.78 -8.04 17.80
N ILE A 50 -1.44 -7.52 18.82
CA ILE A 50 -2.91 -7.39 18.85
C ILE A 50 -3.38 -6.50 17.70
N GLY A 51 -2.73 -5.36 17.50
CA GLY A 51 -3.04 -4.44 16.41
C GLY A 51 -2.90 -5.09 15.04
N LEU A 52 -1.79 -5.81 14.81
CA LEU A 52 -1.55 -6.54 13.56
C LEU A 52 -2.61 -7.62 13.30
N LEU A 53 -2.92 -8.43 14.31
CA LEU A 53 -3.92 -9.49 14.22
C LEU A 53 -5.33 -8.94 13.98
N CYS A 54 -5.73 -7.90 14.72
CA CYS A 54 -7.03 -7.25 14.52
C CYS A 54 -7.12 -6.54 13.17
N ALA A 55 -6.03 -5.92 12.71
CA ALA A 55 -5.96 -5.30 11.38
C ALA A 55 -6.15 -6.34 10.27
N ARG A 56 -5.46 -7.48 10.37
CA ARG A 56 -5.57 -8.58 9.41
C ARG A 56 -6.95 -9.24 9.45
N ALA A 57 -7.42 -9.60 10.64
CA ALA A 57 -8.72 -10.24 10.82
C ALA A 57 -9.86 -9.35 10.32
N GLY A 58 -9.82 -8.05 10.64
CA GLY A 58 -10.80 -7.10 10.12
C GLY A 58 -10.81 -7.03 8.60
N PHE A 59 -9.62 -7.00 7.98
CA PHE A 59 -9.49 -7.01 6.51
C PHE A 59 -10.07 -8.28 5.89
N VAL A 60 -9.70 -9.44 6.41
CA VAL A 60 -10.19 -10.74 5.94
C VAL A 60 -11.70 -10.85 6.08
N LEU A 61 -12.27 -10.34 7.18
CA LEU A 61 -13.73 -10.30 7.38
C LEU A 61 -14.43 -9.36 6.40
N ALA A 62 -13.87 -8.18 6.13
CA ALA A 62 -14.43 -7.22 5.18
C ALA A 62 -14.41 -7.74 3.73
N TYR A 63 -13.37 -8.50 3.37
CA TYR A 63 -13.19 -9.09 2.04
C TYR A 63 -13.43 -10.60 2.02
N TRP A 64 -14.23 -11.11 2.95
CA TRP A 64 -14.49 -12.54 3.14
C TRP A 64 -14.83 -13.30 1.84
N PRO A 65 -15.65 -12.77 0.91
CA PRO A 65 -15.97 -13.48 -0.34
C PRO A 65 -14.75 -13.81 -1.20
N MET A 66 -13.63 -13.09 -1.06
CA MET A 66 -12.41 -13.36 -1.83
C MET A 66 -11.49 -14.36 -1.14
N TYR A 67 -11.48 -14.36 0.18
CA TYR A 67 -10.64 -15.28 0.98
C TYR A 67 -11.26 -16.67 1.14
N ARG A 68 -12.59 -16.80 1.05
CA ARG A 68 -13.26 -18.10 1.15
C ARG A 68 -12.87 -19.06 0.02
N ASP A 69 -12.54 -18.51 -1.15
CA ASP A 69 -12.18 -19.29 -2.34
C ASP A 69 -10.71 -19.72 -2.29
N GLU A 70 -9.83 -18.95 -1.61
CA GLU A 70 -8.40 -19.25 -1.43
C GLU A 70 -7.94 -19.02 0.03
N PRO A 71 -8.25 -19.93 0.98
CA PRO A 71 -8.00 -19.72 2.41
C PRO A 71 -6.52 -19.55 2.79
N LEU A 72 -5.60 -20.09 1.99
CA LEU A 72 -4.16 -19.93 2.22
C LEU A 72 -3.72 -18.45 2.14
N GLN A 73 -4.45 -17.63 1.37
CA GLN A 73 -4.17 -16.20 1.29
C GLN A 73 -4.44 -15.47 2.61
N ILE A 74 -5.27 -16.02 3.52
CA ILE A 74 -5.53 -15.41 4.83
C ILE A 74 -4.23 -15.25 5.63
N ILE A 75 -3.35 -16.24 5.55
CA ILE A 75 -2.06 -16.28 6.25
C ILE A 75 -1.00 -15.47 5.49
N ASP A 76 -1.16 -15.27 4.18
CA ASP A 76 -0.21 -14.53 3.37
C ASP A 76 -0.32 -13.02 3.60
N ILE A 77 0.43 -12.53 4.58
CA ILE A 77 0.54 -11.11 4.95
C ILE A 77 1.26 -10.25 3.90
N ARG A 78 1.87 -10.87 2.88
CA ARG A 78 2.64 -10.14 1.85
C ARG A 78 1.75 -9.35 0.92
N ASP A 79 0.46 -9.67 0.87
CA ASP A 79 -0.52 -8.96 0.05
C ASP A 79 -0.86 -7.54 0.57
N GLY A 80 -0.42 -7.19 1.79
CA GLY A 80 -0.66 -5.89 2.40
C GLY A 80 -2.11 -5.65 2.87
N GLY A 81 -2.94 -6.69 2.94
CA GLY A 81 -4.34 -6.58 3.34
C GLY A 81 -4.52 -6.35 4.84
N PHE A 82 -4.57 -5.08 5.25
CA PHE A 82 -4.77 -4.66 6.64
C PHE A 82 -5.77 -3.51 6.75
N LEU A 83 -6.74 -3.64 7.66
CA LEU A 83 -7.64 -2.52 7.98
C LEU A 83 -7.11 -1.75 9.19
N LEU A 84 -6.75 -0.49 8.94
CA LEU A 84 -6.22 0.41 9.98
C LEU A 84 -7.16 0.50 11.19
N TRP A 85 -8.47 0.68 10.95
CA TRP A 85 -9.43 0.92 12.01
C TRP A 85 -9.63 -0.28 12.94
N SER A 86 -9.62 -1.51 12.41
CA SER A 86 -9.71 -2.70 13.25
C SER A 86 -8.43 -2.92 14.05
N GLY A 87 -7.26 -2.60 13.47
CA GLY A 87 -6.00 -2.60 14.19
C GLY A 87 -5.97 -1.59 15.34
N LEU A 88 -6.39 -0.34 15.08
CA LEU A 88 -6.47 0.71 16.11
C LEU A 88 -7.44 0.34 17.23
N ALA A 89 -8.61 -0.21 16.89
CA ALA A 89 -9.56 -0.70 17.90
C ALA A 89 -8.92 -1.78 18.79
N GLY A 90 -8.19 -2.74 18.19
CA GLY A 90 -7.44 -3.75 18.92
C GLY A 90 -6.39 -3.16 19.87
N ILE A 91 -5.60 -2.18 19.40
CA ILE A 91 -4.59 -1.49 20.22
C ILE A 91 -5.25 -0.75 21.39
N VAL A 92 -6.34 -0.01 21.15
CA VAL A 92 -7.03 0.75 22.20
C VAL A 92 -7.59 -0.20 23.27
N LEU A 93 -8.31 -1.25 22.86
CA LEU A 93 -8.86 -2.23 23.79
C LEU A 93 -7.76 -2.96 24.56
N GLY A 94 -6.69 -3.36 23.87
CA GLY A 94 -5.52 -3.97 24.50
C GLY A 94 -4.84 -3.04 25.51
N ALA A 95 -4.67 -1.76 25.19
CA ALA A 95 -4.00 -0.80 26.05
C ALA A 95 -4.83 -0.51 27.31
N VAL A 96 -6.15 -0.38 27.16
CA VAL A 96 -7.09 -0.25 28.28
C VAL A 96 -7.03 -1.48 29.18
N TRP A 97 -7.05 -2.68 28.60
CA TRP A 97 -6.98 -3.93 29.35
C TRP A 97 -5.66 -4.10 30.11
N GLN A 98 -4.53 -3.84 29.47
CA GLN A 98 -3.21 -3.91 30.11
C GLN A 98 -3.06 -2.85 31.21
N GLY A 99 -3.47 -1.61 30.94
CA GLY A 99 -3.46 -0.53 31.93
C GLY A 99 -4.41 -0.78 33.11
N TRP A 100 -5.53 -1.48 32.89
CA TRP A 100 -6.41 -1.90 33.97
C TRP A 100 -5.76 -2.97 34.85
N ARG A 101 -5.11 -3.98 34.25
CA ARG A 101 -4.41 -5.06 34.97
C ARG A 101 -3.13 -4.61 35.69
N GLN A 102 -2.40 -3.66 35.13
CA GLN A 102 -1.11 -3.20 35.65
C GLN A 102 -1.11 -1.67 35.85
N PRO A 103 -1.50 -1.18 37.04
CA PRO A 103 -1.55 0.26 37.32
C PRO A 103 -0.20 0.98 37.13
N GLY A 104 0.92 0.28 37.39
CA GLY A 104 2.28 0.79 37.21
C GLY A 104 2.65 1.08 35.75
N LEU A 105 1.91 0.50 34.80
CA LEU A 105 2.13 0.63 33.36
C LEU A 105 1.40 1.84 32.75
N ARG A 106 0.35 2.36 33.40
CA ARG A 106 -0.55 3.38 32.83
C ARG A 106 0.17 4.63 32.35
N ARG A 107 1.09 5.16 33.17
CA ARG A 107 1.87 6.36 32.84
C ARG A 107 2.90 6.09 31.72
N PRO A 108 3.81 5.09 31.85
CA PRO A 108 4.75 4.76 30.78
C PRO A 108 4.08 4.45 29.44
N LEU A 109 3.02 3.63 29.46
CA LEU A 109 2.31 3.23 28.24
C LEU A 109 1.56 4.40 27.60
N GLY A 110 0.89 5.23 28.40
CA GLY A 110 0.19 6.41 27.89
C GLY A 110 1.12 7.37 27.15
N TRP A 111 2.30 7.64 27.72
CA TRP A 111 3.30 8.49 27.07
C TRP A 111 3.94 7.85 25.84
N ALA A 112 4.18 6.54 25.87
CA ALA A 112 4.69 5.79 24.72
C ALA A 112 3.72 5.83 23.54
N LEU A 113 2.44 5.56 23.78
CA LEU A 113 1.40 5.60 22.74
C LEU A 113 1.22 7.02 22.21
N PHE A 114 1.22 8.02 23.09
CA PHE A 114 1.11 9.42 22.69
C PHE A 114 2.29 9.86 21.81
N SER A 115 3.53 9.59 22.21
CA SER A 115 4.71 9.99 21.43
C SER A 115 4.78 9.29 20.08
N GLY A 116 4.46 8.00 20.02
CA GLY A 116 4.37 7.24 18.78
C GLY A 116 3.28 7.78 17.84
N ALA A 117 2.08 8.02 18.36
CA ALA A 117 0.97 8.59 17.60
C ALA A 117 1.25 10.02 17.13
N LEU A 118 1.88 10.84 17.98
CA LEU A 118 2.29 12.20 17.62
C LEU A 118 3.32 12.20 16.51
N PHE A 119 4.37 11.37 16.62
CA PHE A 119 5.37 11.23 15.57
C PHE A 119 4.72 10.77 14.26
N TRP A 120 3.88 9.74 14.31
CA TRP A 120 3.17 9.24 13.13
C TRP A 120 2.27 10.31 12.48
N GLY A 121 1.52 11.05 13.29
CA GLY A 121 0.66 12.15 12.84
C GLY A 121 1.46 13.27 12.17
N LEU A 122 2.56 13.70 12.79
CA LEU A 122 3.45 14.73 12.23
C LEU A 122 4.16 14.25 10.95
N ALA A 123 4.65 13.01 10.93
CA ALA A 123 5.28 12.43 9.75
C ALA A 123 4.30 12.26 8.60
N SER A 124 3.07 11.81 8.88
CA SER A 124 2.00 11.68 7.88
C SER A 124 1.56 13.04 7.34
N PHE A 125 1.44 14.04 8.21
CA PHE A 125 1.09 15.40 7.82
C PHE A 125 2.20 16.04 6.98
N GLY A 126 3.46 15.97 7.42
CA GLY A 126 4.61 16.42 6.63
C GLY A 126 4.71 15.69 5.29
N GLY A 127 4.47 14.38 5.30
CA GLY A 127 4.38 13.55 4.10
C GLY A 127 3.27 14.01 3.15
N HIS A 128 2.08 14.35 3.66
CA HIS A 128 0.97 14.87 2.86
C HIS A 128 1.27 16.25 2.27
N LEU A 129 1.94 17.12 3.02
CA LEU A 129 2.40 18.42 2.52
C LEU A 129 3.48 18.25 1.43
N TYR A 130 4.36 17.26 1.56
CA TYR A 130 5.39 16.95 0.58
C TYR A 130 4.84 16.20 -0.65
N SER A 131 3.84 15.35 -0.47
CA SER A 131 3.24 14.52 -1.53
C SER A 131 2.20 15.26 -2.37
N LYS A 132 1.74 16.45 -1.94
CA LYS A 132 0.93 17.37 -2.74
C LYS A 132 1.55 17.76 -4.10
N GLY A 133 2.75 17.29 -4.44
CA GLY A 133 3.40 17.46 -5.74
C GLY A 133 3.83 16.19 -6.47
N THR A 134 3.39 14.96 -6.08
CA THR A 134 3.70 13.76 -6.90
C THR A 134 2.65 13.58 -7.99
N GLU A 135 2.73 14.46 -8.99
CA GLU A 135 1.92 14.34 -10.21
C GLU A 135 2.42 13.19 -11.08
N LEU A 136 1.54 12.74 -11.97
CA LEU A 136 1.87 11.81 -13.03
C LEU A 136 3.04 12.39 -13.85
N PRO A 137 4.19 11.68 -13.93
CA PRO A 137 5.39 12.24 -14.55
C PRO A 137 5.15 12.64 -16.00
N GLU A 138 5.70 13.80 -16.40
CA GLU A 138 5.77 14.22 -17.80
C GLU A 138 6.79 13.35 -18.56
N LEU A 139 6.39 12.13 -18.86
CA LEU A 139 7.20 11.12 -19.51
C LEU A 139 6.38 10.46 -20.61
N SER A 140 7.07 10.09 -21.68
CA SER A 140 6.51 9.23 -22.72
C SER A 140 7.23 7.89 -22.71
N LEU A 141 6.44 6.82 -22.75
CA LEU A 141 6.92 5.45 -22.89
C LEU A 141 6.64 4.96 -24.31
N ARG A 142 7.13 3.77 -24.65
CA ARG A 142 6.82 3.13 -25.94
C ARG A 142 5.79 2.03 -25.76
N ASN A 143 4.89 1.86 -26.73
CA ASN A 143 4.06 0.65 -26.82
C ASN A 143 4.77 -0.45 -27.63
N ALA A 144 4.13 -1.61 -27.77
CA ALA A 144 4.69 -2.75 -28.51
C ALA A 144 4.94 -2.44 -30.01
N GLY A 145 4.20 -1.51 -30.60
CA GLY A 145 4.40 -1.03 -31.96
C GLY A 145 5.50 0.04 -32.11
N GLY A 146 6.20 0.38 -31.02
CA GLY A 146 7.25 1.41 -31.00
C GLY A 146 6.74 2.85 -30.97
N GLN A 147 5.42 3.07 -30.87
CA GLN A 147 4.82 4.39 -30.81
C GLN A 147 5.04 5.02 -29.43
N SER A 148 5.28 6.33 -29.41
CA SER A 148 5.42 7.11 -28.18
C SER A 148 4.05 7.36 -27.55
N VAL A 149 3.90 7.00 -26.28
CA VAL A 149 2.68 7.15 -25.48
C VAL A 149 3.00 8.04 -24.28
N ALA A 150 2.46 9.25 -24.27
CA ALA A 150 2.66 10.19 -23.18
C ALA A 150 1.77 9.84 -21.98
N LEU A 151 2.35 9.71 -20.78
CA LEU A 151 1.57 9.31 -19.59
C LEU A 151 0.50 10.35 -19.22
N HIS A 152 0.78 11.63 -19.41
CA HIS A 152 -0.17 12.70 -19.11
C HIS A 152 -1.45 12.65 -19.95
N SER A 153 -1.47 11.93 -21.08
CA SER A 153 -2.68 11.78 -21.91
C SER A 153 -3.77 10.94 -21.23
N TYR A 154 -3.42 10.21 -20.17
CA TYR A 154 -4.36 9.43 -19.36
C TYR A 154 -5.01 10.23 -18.22
N ARG A 155 -4.74 11.53 -18.10
CA ARG A 155 -5.51 12.41 -17.19
C ARG A 155 -6.99 12.44 -17.60
N GLY A 156 -7.86 12.69 -16.63
CA GLY A 156 -9.32 12.72 -16.79
C GLY A 156 -10.03 11.43 -16.34
N LYS A 157 -9.29 10.35 -16.10
CA LYS A 157 -9.81 9.11 -15.48
C LYS A 157 -8.84 8.60 -14.42
N PRO A 158 -9.32 7.87 -13.40
CA PRO A 158 -8.44 7.13 -12.50
C PRO A 158 -7.50 6.21 -13.30
N LEU A 159 -6.25 6.13 -12.85
CA LEU A 159 -5.18 5.45 -13.56
C LEU A 159 -4.39 4.55 -12.60
N VAL A 160 -4.25 3.29 -12.96
CA VAL A 160 -3.39 2.32 -12.27
C VAL A 160 -2.20 2.01 -13.15
N ILE A 161 -0.99 2.19 -12.63
CA ILE A 161 0.25 1.82 -13.32
C ILE A 161 0.90 0.67 -12.57
N ASN A 162 0.98 -0.50 -13.20
CA ASN A 162 1.70 -1.64 -12.68
C ASN A 162 3.08 -1.74 -13.35
N ILE A 163 4.13 -1.65 -12.55
CA ILE A 163 5.53 -1.77 -12.98
C ILE A 163 5.98 -3.21 -12.72
N TRP A 164 6.37 -3.91 -13.79
CA TRP A 164 6.59 -5.35 -13.75
C TRP A 164 7.68 -5.83 -14.72
N ALA A 165 8.04 -7.11 -14.61
CA ALA A 165 8.90 -7.81 -15.56
C ALA A 165 8.55 -9.30 -15.65
N THR A 166 8.83 -9.95 -16.77
CA THR A 166 8.49 -11.36 -17.02
C THR A 166 9.30 -12.31 -16.13
N TRP A 167 10.52 -11.92 -15.78
CA TRP A 167 11.42 -12.68 -14.90
C TRP A 167 11.09 -12.51 -13.41
N CYS A 168 10.17 -11.62 -13.04
CA CYS A 168 9.80 -11.34 -11.66
C CYS A 168 8.69 -12.30 -11.17
N PRO A 169 8.98 -13.27 -10.28
CA PRO A 169 7.97 -14.24 -9.84
C PRO A 169 6.73 -13.65 -9.17
N PRO A 170 6.82 -12.65 -8.26
CA PRO A 170 5.62 -12.03 -7.69
C PRO A 170 4.79 -11.29 -8.75
N CYS A 171 5.45 -10.62 -9.70
CA CYS A 171 4.77 -9.97 -10.83
C CYS A 171 3.91 -10.97 -11.62
N ARG A 172 4.46 -12.16 -11.90
CA ARG A 172 3.72 -13.22 -12.62
C ARG A 172 2.48 -13.69 -11.88
N ARG A 173 2.49 -13.72 -10.54
CA ARG A 173 1.37 -14.17 -9.72
C ARG A 173 0.23 -13.14 -9.63
N GLU A 174 0.54 -11.84 -9.66
CA GLU A 174 -0.48 -10.78 -9.62
C GLU A 174 -1.13 -10.47 -10.97
N MET A 175 -0.48 -10.83 -12.10
CA MET A 175 -0.98 -10.49 -13.44
C MET A 175 -2.43 -10.95 -13.71
N PRO A 176 -2.86 -12.18 -13.37
CA PRO A 176 -4.26 -12.59 -13.53
C PRO A 176 -5.24 -11.73 -12.72
N VAL A 177 -4.83 -11.25 -11.54
CA VAL A 177 -5.65 -10.35 -10.72
C VAL A 177 -5.85 -9.01 -11.41
N LEU A 178 -4.77 -8.43 -11.96
CA LEU A 178 -4.83 -7.15 -12.68
C LEU A 178 -5.55 -7.26 -14.03
N GLN A 179 -5.39 -8.38 -14.74
CA GLN A 179 -6.13 -8.67 -15.97
C GLN A 179 -7.64 -8.76 -15.71
N GLN A 180 -8.05 -9.40 -14.61
CA GLN A 180 -9.46 -9.43 -14.25
C GLN A 180 -9.94 -8.00 -13.91
N ALA A 181 -9.15 -7.24 -13.14
CA ALA A 181 -9.52 -5.89 -12.73
C ALA A 181 -9.65 -4.89 -13.89
N GLN A 182 -8.82 -4.96 -14.94
CA GLN A 182 -9.02 -4.10 -16.13
C GLN A 182 -10.39 -4.36 -16.80
N SER A 183 -10.97 -5.54 -16.62
CA SER A 183 -12.29 -5.89 -17.15
C SER A 183 -13.41 -5.47 -16.19
N ASP A 184 -13.20 -5.68 -14.89
CA ASP A 184 -14.19 -5.37 -13.84
C ASP A 184 -14.35 -3.86 -13.58
N TYR A 185 -13.32 -3.06 -13.87
CA TYR A 185 -13.28 -1.60 -13.61
C TYR A 185 -13.03 -0.80 -14.89
N PRO A 186 -13.97 -0.77 -15.87
CA PRO A 186 -13.78 -0.08 -17.15
C PRO A 186 -13.65 1.45 -17.04
N HIS A 187 -13.97 2.02 -15.88
CA HIS A 187 -13.75 3.43 -15.55
C HIS A 187 -12.32 3.75 -15.11
N VAL A 188 -11.51 2.73 -14.82
CA VAL A 188 -10.10 2.85 -14.41
C VAL A 188 -9.21 2.39 -15.57
N THR A 189 -8.24 3.21 -15.96
CA THR A 189 -7.25 2.80 -16.95
C THR A 189 -6.13 2.01 -16.26
N PHE A 190 -5.80 0.82 -16.76
CA PHE A 190 -4.66 0.03 -16.29
C PHE A 190 -3.52 0.09 -17.31
N LEU A 191 -2.34 0.55 -16.90
CA LEU A 191 -1.12 0.53 -17.69
C LEU A 191 -0.13 -0.49 -17.11
N PHE A 192 0.34 -1.39 -17.97
CA PHE A 192 1.29 -2.44 -17.62
C PHE A 192 2.66 -2.07 -18.16
N VAL A 193 3.49 -1.47 -17.31
CA VAL A 193 4.80 -0.94 -17.70
C VAL A 193 5.88 -1.98 -17.43
N ASN A 194 6.32 -2.62 -18.51
CA ASN A 194 7.40 -3.59 -18.49
C ASN A 194 8.77 -2.90 -18.37
N GLN A 195 9.68 -3.47 -17.56
CA GLN A 195 10.99 -2.90 -17.26
C GLN A 195 12.12 -3.63 -18.00
N GLY A 196 12.74 -2.94 -18.97
CA GLY A 196 13.99 -3.39 -19.58
C GLY A 196 13.91 -4.60 -20.53
N GLU A 197 12.72 -5.02 -20.98
CA GLU A 197 12.55 -6.14 -21.91
C GLU A 197 12.05 -5.68 -23.29
N THR A 198 12.23 -6.53 -24.30
CA THR A 198 11.77 -6.24 -25.66
C THR A 198 10.30 -6.61 -25.86
N PRO A 199 9.58 -5.95 -26.80
CA PRO A 199 8.21 -6.32 -27.14
C PRO A 199 8.03 -7.78 -27.55
N GLU A 200 9.01 -8.39 -28.21
CA GLU A 200 8.99 -9.78 -28.65
C GLU A 200 9.02 -10.75 -27.46
N ASN A 201 9.86 -10.48 -26.46
CA ASN A 201 9.94 -11.30 -25.25
C ASN A 201 8.65 -11.21 -24.44
N VAL A 202 8.13 -9.98 -24.26
CA VAL A 202 6.88 -9.74 -23.53
C VAL A 202 5.68 -10.36 -24.24
N SER A 203 5.56 -10.20 -25.56
CA SER A 203 4.46 -10.81 -26.33
C SER A 203 4.50 -12.34 -26.28
N THR A 204 5.68 -12.95 -26.36
CA THR A 204 5.85 -14.40 -26.18
C THR A 204 5.41 -14.85 -24.78
N PHE A 205 5.81 -14.11 -23.74
CA PHE A 205 5.39 -14.40 -22.37
C PHE A 205 3.87 -14.29 -22.20
N LEU A 206 3.24 -13.24 -22.72
CA LEU A 206 1.79 -13.05 -22.62
C LEU A 206 1.03 -14.17 -23.37
N ALA A 207 1.48 -14.54 -24.56
CA ALA A 207 0.89 -15.64 -25.33
C ALA A 207 1.03 -17.00 -24.61
N THR A 208 2.20 -17.30 -24.06
CA THR A 208 2.44 -18.59 -23.37
C THR A 208 1.72 -18.72 -22.04
N THR A 209 1.42 -17.59 -21.39
CA THR A 209 0.69 -17.56 -20.11
C THR A 209 -0.82 -17.36 -20.28
N GLY A 210 -1.30 -17.10 -21.50
CA GLY A 210 -2.70 -16.81 -21.77
C GLY A 210 -3.16 -15.46 -21.21
N LEU A 211 -2.23 -14.54 -20.95
CA LEU A 211 -2.53 -13.21 -20.43
C LEU A 211 -2.87 -12.23 -21.57
N SER A 212 -3.92 -11.44 -21.37
CA SER A 212 -4.39 -10.40 -22.30
C SER A 212 -4.43 -9.05 -21.58
N LEU A 213 -3.40 -8.24 -21.80
CA LEU A 213 -3.23 -6.93 -21.18
C LEU A 213 -3.44 -5.83 -22.23
N THR A 214 -4.33 -4.86 -21.96
CA THR A 214 -4.73 -3.87 -22.97
C THR A 214 -3.65 -2.82 -23.25
N HIS A 215 -3.01 -2.28 -22.21
CA HIS A 215 -2.06 -1.17 -22.34
C HIS A 215 -0.67 -1.55 -21.84
N VAL A 216 0.03 -2.38 -22.61
CA VAL A 216 1.43 -2.75 -22.34
C VAL A 216 2.36 -1.65 -22.87
N LEU A 217 3.14 -1.07 -21.96
CA LEU A 217 4.15 -0.05 -22.25
C LEU A 217 5.53 -0.55 -21.83
N PHE A 218 6.58 0.01 -22.43
CA PHE A 218 7.96 -0.41 -22.25
C PHE A 218 8.79 0.76 -21.72
N ASP A 219 9.37 0.55 -20.54
CA ASP A 219 10.33 1.45 -19.91
C ASP A 219 11.72 0.82 -19.99
N GLY A 220 12.30 0.88 -21.19
CA GLY A 220 13.59 0.24 -21.48
C GLY A 220 14.76 0.83 -20.71
N THR A 221 14.67 2.08 -20.27
CA THR A 221 15.72 2.78 -19.50
C THR A 221 15.45 2.83 -18.00
N GLY A 222 14.31 2.33 -17.53
CA GLY A 222 13.89 2.42 -16.13
C GLY A 222 13.60 3.85 -15.65
N LEU A 223 13.35 4.79 -16.57
CA LEU A 223 13.17 6.20 -16.25
C LEU A 223 11.86 6.45 -15.50
N LEU A 224 10.80 5.70 -15.81
CA LEU A 224 9.56 5.80 -15.03
C LEU A 224 9.82 5.32 -13.61
N ALA A 225 10.42 4.13 -13.46
CA ALA A 225 10.74 3.55 -12.15
C ALA A 225 11.58 4.51 -11.30
N GLN A 226 12.60 5.15 -11.90
CA GLN A 226 13.41 6.16 -11.24
C GLN A 226 12.58 7.39 -10.81
N ARG A 227 11.76 7.96 -11.69
CA ARG A 227 10.98 9.18 -11.40
C ARG A 227 9.94 8.99 -10.30
N VAL A 228 9.31 7.82 -10.25
CA VAL A 228 8.35 7.48 -9.19
C VAL A 228 9.04 6.97 -7.92
N GLY A 229 10.35 6.76 -7.97
CA GLY A 229 11.15 6.21 -6.87
C GLY A 229 10.78 4.76 -6.53
N SER A 230 10.47 3.98 -7.56
CA SER A 230 10.24 2.53 -7.51
C SER A 230 11.56 1.80 -7.72
N MET A 231 12.15 1.27 -6.65
CA MET A 231 13.42 0.54 -6.70
C MET A 231 13.25 -0.99 -6.67
N ALA A 232 12.01 -1.49 -6.64
CA ALA A 232 11.71 -2.92 -6.55
C ALA A 232 10.41 -3.26 -7.29
N LEU A 233 10.27 -4.54 -7.68
CA LEU A 233 9.14 -5.07 -8.43
C LEU A 233 8.37 -6.15 -7.63
N PRO A 234 7.06 -6.28 -7.87
CA PRO A 234 6.23 -5.33 -8.60
C PRO A 234 5.97 -4.05 -7.78
N THR A 235 5.69 -2.96 -8.47
CA THR A 235 5.18 -1.73 -7.86
C THR A 235 3.93 -1.29 -8.59
N THR A 236 2.82 -1.13 -7.87
CA THR A 236 1.54 -0.65 -8.42
C THR A 236 1.25 0.74 -7.90
N LEU A 237 0.98 1.69 -8.79
CA LEU A 237 0.72 3.10 -8.50
C LEU A 237 -0.73 3.43 -8.82
N PHE A 238 -1.38 4.21 -7.96
CA PHE A 238 -2.77 4.61 -8.09
C PHE A 238 -2.85 6.13 -8.22
N TYR A 239 -3.33 6.61 -9.36
CA TYR A 239 -3.50 8.02 -9.68
C TYR A 239 -4.99 8.39 -9.78
N ASP A 240 -5.38 9.53 -9.22
CA ASP A 240 -6.71 10.09 -9.42
C ASP A 240 -6.89 10.68 -10.83
N ALA A 241 -8.13 11.08 -11.17
CA ALA A 241 -8.43 11.67 -12.48
C ALA A 241 -7.70 13.00 -12.76
N SER A 242 -7.18 13.69 -11.74
CA SER A 242 -6.34 14.88 -11.93
C SER A 242 -4.88 14.54 -12.20
N GLY A 243 -4.50 13.27 -12.13
CA GLY A 243 -3.13 12.79 -12.29
C GLY A 243 -2.30 12.90 -11.02
N ARG A 244 -2.92 12.98 -9.83
CA ARG A 244 -2.18 12.96 -8.55
C ARG A 244 -2.05 11.54 -8.04
N LEU A 245 -0.87 11.19 -7.55
CA LEU A 245 -0.66 9.90 -6.90
C LEU A 245 -1.42 9.85 -5.57
N VAL A 246 -2.44 8.99 -5.48
CA VAL A 246 -3.25 8.80 -4.26
C VAL A 246 -2.82 7.58 -3.44
N GLY A 247 -2.08 6.65 -4.05
CA GLY A 247 -1.59 5.46 -3.37
C GLY A 247 -0.53 4.74 -4.17
N SER A 248 0.23 3.89 -3.49
CA SER A 248 1.21 2.99 -4.10
C SER A 248 1.30 1.71 -3.28
N HIS A 249 1.50 0.59 -3.95
CA HIS A 249 1.72 -0.72 -3.35
C HIS A 249 3.03 -1.30 -3.86
N LEU A 250 3.90 -1.72 -2.94
CA LEU A 250 5.14 -2.42 -3.25
C LEU A 250 4.96 -3.90 -2.90
N GLY A 251 5.25 -4.78 -3.86
CA GLY A 251 5.07 -6.21 -3.72
C GLY A 251 3.78 -6.71 -4.37
N GLU A 252 3.56 -8.01 -4.27
CA GLU A 252 2.43 -8.70 -4.90
C GLU A 252 1.09 -8.17 -4.37
N LEU A 253 0.15 -7.90 -5.28
CA LEU A 253 -1.17 -7.40 -4.95
C LEU A 253 -2.23 -8.52 -5.05
N SER A 254 -2.89 -8.85 -3.93
CA SER A 254 -4.04 -9.77 -3.95
C SER A 254 -5.29 -9.09 -4.49
N ARG A 255 -6.30 -9.89 -4.88
CA ARG A 255 -7.60 -9.38 -5.34
C ARG A 255 -8.28 -8.50 -4.28
N ALA A 256 -8.14 -8.86 -3.01
CA ALA A 256 -8.70 -8.10 -1.89
C ALA A 256 -7.97 -6.77 -1.70
N SER A 257 -6.64 -6.76 -1.72
CA SER A 257 -5.85 -5.53 -1.63
C SER A 257 -6.06 -4.60 -2.81
N LEU A 258 -6.19 -5.14 -4.03
CA LEU A 258 -6.53 -4.35 -5.21
C LEU A 258 -7.92 -3.71 -5.08
N ARG A 259 -8.94 -4.49 -4.70
CA ARG A 259 -10.28 -3.94 -4.49
C ARG A 259 -10.27 -2.83 -3.44
N HIS A 260 -9.58 -3.03 -2.32
CA HIS A 260 -9.46 -2.01 -1.29
C HIS A 260 -8.80 -0.72 -1.81
N ALA A 261 -7.73 -0.84 -2.60
CA ALA A 261 -7.04 0.29 -3.19
C ALA A 261 -7.89 1.06 -4.23
N LEU A 262 -8.86 0.38 -4.86
CA LEU A 262 -9.77 0.98 -5.85
C LEU A 262 -11.02 1.63 -5.24
N GLU A 263 -11.38 1.33 -3.99
CA GLU A 263 -12.58 1.92 -3.33
C GLU A 263 -12.68 3.46 -3.43
N PRO A 264 -11.59 4.24 -3.32
CA PRO A 264 -11.67 5.68 -3.48
C PRO A 264 -12.14 6.12 -4.88
N PHE A 265 -11.81 5.34 -5.92
CA PHE A 265 -12.21 5.63 -7.29
C PHE A 265 -13.69 5.33 -7.54
N ASP A 266 -14.22 4.27 -6.93
CA ASP A 266 -15.64 3.92 -7.03
C ASP A 266 -16.52 4.95 -6.32
N ARG A 267 -16.08 5.45 -5.16
CA ARG A 267 -16.78 6.51 -4.42
C ARG A 267 -16.81 7.84 -5.16
N ALA A 268 -15.80 8.13 -5.98
CA ALA A 268 -15.75 9.34 -6.78
C ALA A 268 -16.76 9.31 -7.95
N ILE A 269 -17.24 8.13 -8.34
CA ILE A 269 -18.19 7.91 -9.45
C ILE A 269 -19.61 7.69 -8.94
N ALA A 270 -19.77 7.16 -7.73
CA ALA A 270 -21.08 6.97 -7.12
C ALA A 270 -21.81 8.33 -7.00
N PRO A 271 -23.05 8.46 -7.50
CA PRO A 271 -23.83 9.68 -7.31
C PRO A 271 -23.96 9.96 -5.81
N ALA A 272 -23.73 11.22 -5.40
CA ALA A 272 -23.93 11.63 -4.02
C ALA A 272 -25.30 11.13 -3.53
N PRO A 273 -25.41 10.53 -2.34
CA PRO A 273 -26.70 10.11 -1.82
C PRO A 273 -27.60 11.34 -1.85
N ALA A 274 -28.71 11.23 -2.61
CA ALA A 274 -29.71 12.28 -2.69
C ALA A 274 -29.99 12.73 -1.25
N ALA A 275 -29.73 14.01 -0.98
CA ALA A 275 -30.13 14.62 0.28
C ALA A 275 -31.61 14.26 0.46
N GLN A 276 -31.88 13.36 1.40
CA GLN A 276 -33.24 12.98 1.74
C GLN A 276 -33.86 14.24 2.33
N GLY A 277 -34.56 14.98 1.49
CA GLY A 277 -35.49 15.99 1.92
C GLY A 277 -36.58 15.29 2.69
N ASN A 278 -36.65 15.58 3.99
CA ASN A 278 -37.85 15.71 4.80
C ASN A 278 -37.49 16.48 6.06
#